data_AF-A0A7G5ZSA9-F1
#
_entry.id   AF-A0A7G5ZSA9-F1
#
_cell.length_a   1.000
_cell.length_b   1.000
_cell.length_c   1.000
_cell.angle_alpha   90.00
_cell.angle_beta   90.00
_cell.angle_gamma   90.00
#
_symmetry.space_group_name_H-M   'P 1'
#
loop_
_entity.id
_entity.type
_entity.pdbx_description
1 polymer ?
#
loop_
_entity_poly.entity_id
_entity_poly.type
_entity_poly.pdbx_seq_one_letter_code
_entity_poly.pdbx_strand_id
1 'polypeptide(L)' 'MSDPQNTHGTPGPDEEADTASGGSPDDTPDTDQVLEEETTDEDGKPLENPSGG' A
#
# COMPACT_ATOMS: atom_id res chain seq x y z
N MET A 1 -19.96 7.13 21.08
CA MET A 1 -20.13 8.46 20.46
C MET A 1 -19.15 8.50 19.29
N SER A 2 -19.65 8.60 18.05
CA SER A 2 -18.82 8.65 16.84
C SER A 2 -18.43 10.10 16.52
N ASP A 3 -17.22 10.31 16.01
CA ASP A 3 -16.72 11.62 15.59
C ASP A 3 -17.59 12.17 14.44
N PRO A 4 -18.18 13.37 14.56
CA PRO A 4 -19.02 13.96 13.52
C PRO A 4 -18.25 14.33 12.23
N GLN A 5 -16.92 14.28 12.23
CA GLN A 5 -16.09 14.49 11.05
C GLN A 5 -15.72 13.18 10.34
N ASN A 6 -15.98 12.02 10.95
CA ASN A 6 -15.74 10.74 10.29
C ASN A 6 -16.89 10.41 9.34
N THR A 7 -16.78 10.87 8.10
CA THR A 7 -17.73 10.63 7.01
C THR A 7 -17.68 9.19 6.49
N HIS A 8 -16.64 8.44 6.83
CA HIS A 8 -16.62 6.99 6.64
C HIS A 8 -17.42 6.35 7.76
N GLY A 9 -18.70 6.10 7.48
CA GLY A 9 -19.54 5.28 8.35
C GLY A 9 -18.89 3.92 8.60
N THR A 10 -19.15 3.33 9.77
CA THR A 10 -18.89 1.91 9.98
C THR A 10 -19.74 1.10 8.99
N PRO A 11 -19.14 0.25 8.13
CA PRO A 11 -19.89 -0.59 7.21
C PRO A 11 -20.97 -1.38 7.94
N GLY A 12 -22.16 -1.48 7.34
CA GLY A 12 -23.24 -2.32 7.87
C GLY A 12 -22.85 -3.80 7.98
N PRO A 13 -23.65 -4.63 8.69
CA PRO A 13 -23.33 -6.05 8.89
C PRO A 13 -23.29 -6.87 7.59
N ASP A 14 -23.90 -6.36 6.52
CA ASP A 14 -23.91 -6.96 5.18
C ASP A 14 -23.09 -6.12 4.17
N GLU A 15 -22.38 -5.10 4.66
CA GLU A 15 -21.59 -4.16 3.86
C GLU A 15 -20.12 -4.55 4.02
N GLU A 16 -19.57 -5.22 3.02
CA GLU A 16 -18.15 -5.56 2.99
C GLU A 16 -17.36 -4.25 3.01
N ALA A 17 -16.42 -4.11 3.93
CA ALA A 17 -15.43 -3.05 3.80
C ALA A 17 -14.76 -3.22 2.44
N ASP A 18 -14.65 -2.15 1.64
CA ASP A 18 -13.87 -2.15 0.40
C ASP A 18 -12.40 -2.37 0.76
N THR A 19 -12.05 -3.60 1.11
CA THR A 19 -10.67 -4.05 1.19
C THR A 19 -10.22 -4.01 -0.25
N ALA A 20 -9.38 -3.04 -0.60
CA ALA A 20 -8.61 -3.12 -1.82
C ALA A 20 -8.12 -4.57 -1.90
N SER A 21 -8.62 -5.33 -2.88
CA SER A 21 -8.22 -6.71 -3.10
C SER A 21 -6.78 -6.65 -3.58
N GLY A 22 -5.87 -6.38 -2.64
CA GLY A 22 -4.45 -6.45 -2.79
C GLY A 22 -4.15 -7.91 -3.01
N GLY A 23 -4.28 -8.32 -4.27
CA GLY A 23 -3.64 -9.52 -4.74
C GLY A 23 -2.21 -9.43 -4.25
N SER A 24 -1.82 -10.38 -3.41
CA SER A 24 -0.42 -10.62 -3.13
C SER A 24 0.30 -10.57 -4.47
N PRO A 25 1.41 -9.82 -4.62
CA PRO A 25 2.23 -10.01 -5.80
C PRO A 25 2.51 -11.51 -5.87
N ASP A 26 1.95 -12.15 -6.88
CA ASP A 26 2.29 -13.51 -7.24
C ASP A 26 3.82 -13.49 -7.34
N ASP A 27 4.52 -14.33 -6.57
CA ASP A 27 5.98 -14.46 -6.53
C ASP A 27 6.51 -14.75 -7.95
N THR A 28 6.51 -13.73 -8.81
CA THR A 28 7.22 -13.74 -10.08
C THR A 28 8.61 -13.23 -9.74
N PRO A 29 9.62 -14.11 -9.73
CA PRO A 29 10.97 -13.76 -9.25
C PRO A 29 11.63 -12.64 -10.07
N ASP A 30 11.06 -12.31 -11.23
CA ASP A 30 11.50 -11.24 -12.11
C ASP A 30 10.93 -9.86 -11.71
N THR A 31 9.73 -9.77 -11.12
CA THR A 31 9.15 -8.47 -10.73
C THR A 31 9.74 -7.94 -9.44
N ASP A 32 10.04 -8.82 -8.48
CA ASP A 32 10.58 -8.39 -7.18
C ASP A 32 11.97 -7.79 -7.35
N GLN A 33 12.81 -8.39 -8.20
CA GLN A 33 14.13 -7.83 -8.54
C GLN A 33 14.02 -6.46 -9.22
N VAL A 34 13.10 -6.31 -10.19
CA VAL A 34 12.88 -5.03 -10.87
C VAL A 34 12.36 -3.96 -9.89
N LEU A 35 11.50 -4.34 -8.94
CA LEU A 35 11.00 -3.43 -7.90
C LEU A 35 12.10 -3.04 -6.90
N GLU A 36 12.96 -3.97 -6.51
CA GLU A 36 14.12 -3.68 -5.68
C GLU A 36 15.09 -2.72 -6.38
N GLU A 37 15.40 -2.95 -7.66
CA GLU A 37 16.23 -2.05 -8.48
C GLU A 37 15.60 -0.67 -8.70
N GLU A 38 14.26 -0.58 -8.77
CA GLU A 38 13.55 0.70 -8.93
C GLU A 38 13.47 1.49 -7.62
N THR A 39 13.42 0.81 -6.47
CA THR A 39 13.23 1.44 -5.15
C THR A 39 14.54 1.68 -4.41
N THR A 40 15.65 1.29 -5.00
CA THR A 40 16.97 1.30 -4.38
C THR A 40 18.01 1.93 -5.31
N ASP A 41 18.99 2.66 -4.77
CA ASP A 41 20.06 3.28 -5.56
C ASP A 41 21.17 2.28 -5.94
N GLU A 42 22.20 2.74 -6.67
CA GLU A 42 23.35 1.92 -7.11
C GLU A 42 24.17 1.32 -5.96
N ASP A 43 24.14 1.94 -4.78
CA ASP A 43 24.74 1.45 -3.52
C ASP A 43 23.82 0.50 -2.74
N GLY A 44 22.61 0.22 -3.24
CA GLY A 44 21.65 -0.64 -2.54
C GLY A 44 20.94 0.05 -1.37
N LYS A 45 20.87 1.39 -1.33
CA LYS A 45 20.10 2.12 -0.30
C LYS A 45 18.72 2.48 -0.83
N PRO A 46 17.68 2.46 0.03
CA PRO A 46 16.35 2.90 -0.38
C PRO A 46 16.40 4.34 -0.92
N LEU A 47 15.76 4.58 -2.06
CA LEU A 47 15.61 5.92 -2.60
C LEU A 47 14.83 6.81 -1.62
N GLU A 48 15.27 8.05 -1.44
CA GLU A 48 14.58 9.00 -0.56
C GLU A 48 13.20 9.32 -1.15
N ASN A 49 12.14 9.07 -0.37
CA ASN A 49 10.79 9.40 -0.80
C ASN A 49 10.62 10.93 -0.82
N PRO A 50 10.28 11.56 -1.96
CA PRO A 50 10.11 13.01 -2.04
C PRO A 50 8.96 13.55 -1.20
N SER A 51 8.08 12.69 -0.67
CA SER A 51 7.03 13.05 0.30
C SER A 51 7.55 13.15 1.75
N GLY A 52 8.85 12.93 2.00
CA GLY A 52 9.46 12.98 3.33
C GLY A 52 9.74 14.41 3.80
N GLY A 53 8.72 15.05 4.39
CA GLY A 53 8.82 16.33 5.11
C GLY A 53 7.75 16.45 6.19
#